data_AF-A0A812T2Y7-F1
#
_entry.id   AF-A0A812T2Y7-F1
#
_cell.length_a   1.000
_cell.length_b   1.000
_cell.length_c   1.000
_cell.angle_alpha   90.00
_cell.angle_beta   90.00
_cell.angle_gamma   90.00
#
_symmetry.space_group_name_H-M   'P 1'
#
loop_
_entity.id
_entity.type
_entity.pdbx_description
1 polymer ?
#
loop_
_entity_poly.entity_id
_entity_poly.type
_entity_poly.pdbx_seq_one_letter_code
_entity_poly.pdbx_strand_id
1 'polypeptide(L)'
;IQLRSTYGEISYWEVSAVTDMSGLFEDLLAFNENITAWNTTSNIDRIFHGASSFHRPPCPAGSAPAGNGLGCKICDMGHFAAEGSSHCEACSKGSIPSSSGATCQDCPPGTVSKAGFCQPCQFPFLLQEDGCELWPFLVVTVGVTFVMVSVRFLLVCRRSRKAAKVEATLDTGRRNGFNADKMYQDLWEEFPEIERHRSALQRMGMTDTEIQKQVQDMKARQSETAGVSPRYLLSDSFASLASQRSGKADPDFNDMKDAFWLCDDPLGQDVNCPRDGRPGCALVDWMPRLERGQQTHFISWTWRYKLSQIHSAVAVFQSESTSDAFFYMCFFVNNQHRILLEASGVGSEELENIFESNLTRVGQMVAILDTWDQPTYLTRIWTVYEQFVATKLNIPVTFIMPRAAMDSAQDQMLRGEDGIRRLTESLSNVDSEHAEAWKKEDEAKVKGLIRDTVGFQHVNSHVRQVMVQWILAVVKQQLEERIERAQEVVKEVTRTKSGSERFGMGARM
;
A
#
# COMPACT_ATOMS: atom_id res chain seq x y z
N ILE A 1 14.09 37.79 18.28
CA ILE A 1 13.99 36.81 19.40
C ILE A 1 12.64 36.91 20.15
N GLN A 2 11.98 38.08 20.27
CA GLN A 2 10.71 38.23 21.01
C GLN A 2 9.40 37.83 20.28
N LEU A 3 9.39 37.69 18.95
CA LEU A 3 8.16 37.35 18.19
C LEU A 3 7.84 35.85 18.18
N ARG A 4 8.86 34.98 18.05
CA ARG A 4 8.72 33.52 17.99
C ARG A 4 8.19 32.91 19.30
N SER A 5 8.52 33.52 20.45
CA SER A 5 8.01 33.12 21.76
C SER A 5 6.57 33.58 22.03
N THR A 6 6.10 34.59 21.30
CA THR A 6 4.79 35.21 21.53
C THR A 6 3.73 34.69 20.56
N TYR A 7 4.11 34.43 19.30
CA TYR A 7 3.19 34.03 18.23
C TYR A 7 3.50 32.66 17.59
N GLY A 8 4.48 31.93 18.14
CA GLY A 8 4.94 30.68 17.55
C GLY A 8 5.75 30.88 16.27
N GLU A 9 6.20 29.78 15.70
CA GLU A 9 6.94 29.78 14.44
C GLU A 9 5.99 29.95 13.25
N ILE A 10 6.32 30.90 12.37
CA ILE A 10 5.44 31.38 11.30
C ILE A 10 5.04 30.29 10.30
N SER A 11 5.85 29.25 10.14
CA SER A 11 5.57 28.09 9.28
C SER A 11 4.35 27.29 9.71
N TYR A 12 3.91 27.39 10.98
CA TYR A 12 2.77 26.65 11.54
C TYR A 12 1.48 27.46 11.61
N TRP A 13 1.47 28.70 11.11
CA TRP A 13 0.28 29.52 11.18
C TRP A 13 -0.83 29.01 10.25
N GLU A 14 -2.04 28.88 10.80
CA GLU A 14 -3.24 28.57 10.04
C GLU A 14 -3.77 29.89 9.44
N VAL A 15 -3.64 30.03 8.11
CA VAL A 15 -3.99 31.27 7.39
C VAL A 15 -5.12 31.08 6.38
N SER A 16 -5.77 29.91 6.35
CA SER A 16 -6.76 29.59 5.31
C SER A 16 -8.04 30.41 5.43
N ALA A 17 -8.34 30.92 6.62
CA ALA A 17 -9.48 31.82 6.88
C ALA A 17 -9.20 33.28 6.51
N VAL A 18 -7.95 33.65 6.17
CA VAL A 18 -7.57 35.03 5.83
C VAL A 18 -7.85 35.30 4.36
N THR A 19 -8.70 36.31 4.10
CA THR A 19 -9.19 36.62 2.75
C THR A 19 -8.39 37.69 2.02
N ASP A 20 -7.62 38.52 2.75
CA ASP A 20 -6.74 39.54 2.18
C ASP A 20 -5.41 39.58 2.94
N MET A 21 -4.32 39.32 2.24
CA MET A 21 -2.95 39.42 2.73
C MET A 21 -2.09 40.37 1.89
N SER A 22 -2.73 41.24 1.11
CA SER A 22 -2.04 42.24 0.29
C SER A 22 -1.16 43.13 1.16
N GLY A 23 0.12 43.26 0.82
CA GLY A 23 1.08 44.09 1.54
C GLY A 23 1.55 43.55 2.89
N LEU A 24 1.22 42.30 3.27
CA LEU A 24 1.57 41.74 4.58
C LEU A 24 3.08 41.78 4.87
N PHE A 25 3.91 41.63 3.84
CA PHE A 25 5.37 41.74 3.93
C PHE A 25 5.95 42.81 2.99
N GLU A 26 5.16 43.85 2.68
CA GLU A 26 5.61 44.93 1.82
C GLU A 26 6.85 45.62 2.39
N ASP A 27 7.88 45.81 1.55
CA ASP A 27 9.18 46.44 1.89
C ASP A 27 9.96 45.78 3.05
N LEU A 28 9.60 44.56 3.48
CA LEU A 28 10.37 43.82 4.48
C LEU A 28 11.60 43.17 3.86
N LEU A 29 12.64 43.98 3.67
CA LEU A 29 13.88 43.61 2.98
C LEU A 29 14.60 42.40 3.55
N ALA A 30 14.39 42.03 4.82
CA ALA A 30 15.08 40.92 5.49
C ALA A 30 14.24 39.63 5.63
N PHE A 31 12.99 39.61 5.14
CA PHE A 31 12.12 38.46 5.28
C PHE A 31 12.53 37.32 4.32
N ASN A 32 12.81 36.13 4.87
CA ASN A 32 13.15 34.92 4.12
C ASN A 32 12.80 33.63 4.89
N GLU A 33 11.71 33.66 5.66
CA GLU A 33 11.27 32.51 6.46
C GLU A 33 10.52 31.47 5.59
N ASN A 34 10.55 30.19 5.97
CA ASN A 34 9.85 29.13 5.25
C ASN A 34 8.34 29.15 5.53
N ILE A 35 7.55 29.52 4.53
CA ILE A 35 6.08 29.61 4.58
C ILE A 35 5.40 28.74 3.50
N THR A 36 6.11 27.72 3.00
CA THR A 36 5.62 26.82 1.94
C THR A 36 4.30 26.10 2.31
N ALA A 37 4.03 25.93 3.60
CA ALA A 37 2.83 25.27 4.14
C ALA A 37 1.58 26.17 4.20
N TRP A 38 1.69 27.47 3.92
CA TRP A 38 0.57 28.40 4.00
C TRP A 38 -0.44 28.17 2.88
N ASN A 39 -1.71 28.03 3.23
CA ASN A 39 -2.80 27.92 2.26
C ASN A 39 -3.43 29.30 2.06
N THR A 40 -3.02 30.01 1.01
CA THR A 40 -3.43 31.39 0.75
C THR A 40 -4.26 31.49 -0.52
N THR A 41 -5.33 32.28 -0.50
CA THR A 41 -6.15 32.59 -1.69
C THR A 41 -5.73 33.88 -2.41
N SER A 42 -4.88 34.70 -1.78
CA SER A 42 -4.40 35.98 -2.30
C SER A 42 -3.22 35.85 -3.27
N ASN A 43 -3.07 36.81 -4.18
CA ASN A 43 -1.95 36.86 -5.12
C ASN A 43 -0.63 37.19 -4.39
N ILE A 44 0.30 36.24 -4.38
CA ILE A 44 1.61 36.28 -3.70
C ILE A 44 2.45 37.49 -4.11
N ASP A 45 2.38 37.89 -5.37
CA ASP A 45 3.18 39.03 -5.86
C ASP A 45 2.81 40.34 -5.14
N ARG A 46 1.58 40.42 -4.59
CA ARG A 46 1.12 41.56 -3.76
C ARG A 46 1.47 41.42 -2.29
N ILE A 47 1.76 40.21 -1.81
CA ILE A 47 2.13 39.94 -0.42
C ILE A 47 3.59 40.37 -0.18
N PHE A 48 4.46 40.15 -1.17
CA PHE A 48 5.92 40.36 -1.10
C PHE A 48 6.41 41.54 -1.96
N HIS A 49 5.53 42.49 -2.29
CA HIS A 49 5.92 43.67 -3.06
C HIS A 49 7.07 44.42 -2.34
N GLY A 50 8.20 44.63 -3.01
CA GLY A 50 9.38 45.29 -2.42
C GLY A 50 10.24 44.43 -1.46
N ALA A 51 9.87 43.17 -1.17
CA ALA A 51 10.64 42.29 -0.29
C ALA A 51 11.83 41.64 -1.03
N SER A 52 12.98 42.33 -1.06
CA SER A 52 14.12 41.95 -1.91
C SER A 52 14.84 40.64 -1.54
N SER A 53 14.77 40.18 -0.30
CA SER A 53 15.45 38.94 0.14
C SER A 53 14.58 37.69 0.07
N PHE A 54 13.27 37.84 -0.21
CA PHE A 54 12.39 36.69 -0.39
C PHE A 54 12.58 36.13 -1.80
N HIS A 55 13.25 34.99 -1.91
CA HIS A 55 13.45 34.30 -3.18
C HIS A 55 12.83 32.91 -3.13
N ARG A 56 11.99 32.61 -4.13
CA ARG A 56 11.45 31.26 -4.33
C ARG A 56 12.53 30.40 -5.00
N PRO A 57 13.08 29.38 -4.33
CA PRO A 57 13.95 28.45 -5.02
C PRO A 57 13.17 27.78 -6.18
N PRO A 58 13.83 27.48 -7.31
CA PRO A 58 13.20 26.71 -8.39
C PRO A 58 12.71 25.36 -7.84
N CYS A 59 11.56 24.90 -8.31
CA CYS A 59 11.05 23.61 -7.87
C CYS A 59 11.96 22.48 -8.32
N PRO A 60 12.28 21.51 -7.43
CA PRO A 60 13.09 20.37 -7.81
C PRO A 60 12.39 19.54 -8.88
N ALA A 61 13.16 18.77 -9.64
CA ALA A 61 12.64 17.86 -10.64
C ALA A 61 11.53 16.95 -10.07
N GLY A 62 10.49 16.70 -10.86
CA GLY A 62 9.28 15.99 -10.45
C GLY A 62 8.25 16.85 -9.71
N SER A 63 8.48 18.16 -9.59
CA SER A 63 7.53 19.08 -8.94
C SER A 63 7.41 20.42 -9.68
N ALA A 64 6.27 21.07 -9.51
CA ALA A 64 5.96 22.38 -10.08
C ALA A 64 5.34 23.29 -9.02
N PRO A 65 5.27 24.63 -9.22
CA PRO A 65 4.63 25.53 -8.27
C PRO A 65 3.23 25.07 -7.86
N ALA A 66 3.00 24.95 -6.56
CA ALA A 66 1.71 24.62 -6.00
C ALA A 66 0.69 25.74 -6.28
N GLY A 67 -0.62 25.42 -6.24
CA GLY A 67 -1.68 26.39 -6.56
C GLY A 67 -1.72 27.61 -5.63
N ASN A 68 -1.11 27.52 -4.45
CA ASN A 68 -0.90 28.63 -3.51
C ASN A 68 0.36 29.46 -3.82
N GLY A 69 1.16 29.06 -4.82
CA GLY A 69 2.41 29.65 -5.34
C GLY A 69 3.57 29.87 -4.37
N LEU A 70 3.46 29.35 -3.14
CA LEU A 70 4.44 29.50 -2.05
C LEU A 70 5.36 28.29 -1.89
N GLY A 71 5.01 27.15 -2.50
CA GLY A 71 5.80 25.91 -2.44
C GLY A 71 5.68 25.10 -3.73
N CYS A 72 6.27 23.91 -3.74
CA CYS A 72 6.24 23.00 -4.89
C CYS A 72 5.26 21.86 -4.62
N LYS A 73 4.39 21.58 -5.59
CA LYS A 73 3.53 20.41 -5.64
C LYS A 73 4.20 19.36 -6.52
N ILE A 74 4.30 18.13 -6.04
CA ILE A 74 4.75 17.00 -6.85
C ILE A 74 3.77 16.78 -8.00
N CYS A 75 4.31 16.43 -9.16
CA CYS A 75 3.51 16.14 -10.33
C CYS A 75 2.59 14.94 -10.12
N ASP A 76 1.36 15.07 -10.61
CA ASP A 76 0.38 13.99 -10.53
C ASP A 76 0.85 12.77 -11.33
N MET A 77 0.35 11.58 -10.99
CA MET A 77 0.78 10.33 -11.62
C MET A 77 0.82 10.40 -13.15
N GLY A 78 1.91 9.91 -13.74
CA GLY A 78 2.13 9.97 -15.18
C GLY A 78 2.57 11.34 -15.69
N HIS A 79 2.90 12.29 -14.82
CA HIS A 79 3.43 13.60 -15.18
C HIS A 79 4.86 13.79 -14.63
N PHE A 80 5.67 14.56 -15.36
CA PHE A 80 7.05 14.88 -15.03
C PHE A 80 7.26 16.40 -15.05
N ALA A 81 8.34 16.86 -14.45
CA ALA A 81 8.75 18.27 -14.50
C ALA A 81 10.27 18.35 -14.35
N ALA A 82 10.94 19.07 -15.26
CA ALA A 82 12.34 19.40 -15.06
C ALA A 82 12.49 20.39 -13.89
N GLU A 83 13.70 20.50 -13.34
CA GLU A 83 13.99 21.48 -12.30
C GLU A 83 13.65 22.90 -12.80
N GLY A 84 12.89 23.65 -12.00
CA GLY A 84 12.43 25.00 -12.35
C GLY A 84 11.24 25.07 -13.31
N SER A 85 10.64 23.94 -13.71
CA SER A 85 9.42 23.94 -14.52
C SER A 85 8.25 24.64 -13.83
N SER A 86 7.47 25.40 -14.61
CA SER A 86 6.31 26.15 -14.11
C SER A 86 5.03 25.33 -13.97
N HIS A 87 4.99 24.13 -14.57
CA HIS A 87 3.88 23.19 -14.51
C HIS A 87 4.38 21.76 -14.78
N CYS A 88 3.55 20.78 -14.43
CA CYS A 88 3.80 19.37 -14.71
C CYS A 88 3.29 19.00 -16.10
N GLU A 89 4.07 18.21 -16.83
CA GLU A 89 3.75 17.75 -18.18
C GLU A 89 3.44 16.26 -18.17
N ALA A 90 2.45 15.81 -18.95
CA ALA A 90 2.09 14.41 -19.03
C ALA A 90 3.11 13.61 -19.85
N CYS A 91 3.49 12.44 -19.37
CA CYS A 91 4.26 11.48 -20.15
C CYS A 91 3.43 10.91 -21.31
N SER A 92 4.14 10.67 -22.43
CA SER A 92 3.59 9.98 -23.58
C SER A 92 3.06 8.58 -23.20
N LYS A 93 2.10 8.07 -23.97
CA LYS A 93 1.59 6.71 -23.79
C LYS A 93 2.72 5.70 -23.89
N GLY A 94 2.77 4.74 -22.97
CA GLY A 94 3.85 3.76 -22.90
C GLY A 94 5.06 4.20 -22.08
N SER A 95 5.10 5.44 -21.60
CA SER A 95 6.19 5.96 -20.76
C SER A 95 5.67 6.40 -19.38
N ILE A 96 6.53 6.34 -18.37
CA ILE A 96 6.27 6.81 -17.00
C ILE A 96 7.34 7.83 -16.60
N PRO A 97 7.12 8.67 -15.57
CA PRO A 97 8.17 9.53 -15.05
C PRO A 97 9.38 8.68 -14.60
N SER A 98 10.58 9.19 -14.83
CA SER A 98 11.81 8.60 -14.34
C SER A 98 11.86 8.62 -12.80
N SER A 99 12.80 7.89 -12.20
CA SER A 99 12.95 7.83 -10.74
C SER A 99 13.16 9.21 -10.09
N SER A 100 13.73 10.17 -10.82
CA SER A 100 13.88 11.56 -10.40
C SER A 100 12.69 12.47 -10.73
N GLY A 101 11.71 11.98 -11.50
CA GLY A 101 10.57 12.77 -11.99
C GLY A 101 10.94 13.88 -12.97
N ALA A 102 12.21 13.96 -13.39
CA ALA A 102 12.74 15.02 -14.26
C ALA A 102 12.36 14.86 -15.74
N THR A 103 12.09 13.62 -16.15
CA THR A 103 11.87 13.20 -17.54
C THR A 103 10.91 12.01 -17.58
N CYS A 104 10.45 11.62 -18.76
CA CYS A 104 9.79 10.34 -18.95
C CYS A 104 10.80 9.27 -19.38
N GLN A 105 10.57 8.05 -18.93
CA GLN A 105 11.25 6.84 -19.36
C GLN A 105 10.22 5.85 -19.90
N ASP A 106 10.59 5.10 -20.93
CA ASP A 106 9.70 4.09 -21.51
C ASP A 106 9.49 2.93 -20.55
N CYS A 107 8.29 2.36 -20.60
CA CYS A 107 8.00 1.17 -19.83
C CYS A 107 8.87 -0.01 -20.27
N PRO A 108 9.32 -0.85 -19.31
CA PRO A 108 10.06 -2.06 -19.65
C PRO A 108 9.31 -2.93 -20.68
N PRO A 109 10.02 -3.63 -21.57
CA PRO A 109 9.41 -4.52 -22.55
C PRO A 109 8.40 -5.48 -21.87
N GLY A 110 7.16 -5.53 -22.38
CA GLY A 110 6.10 -6.37 -21.80
C GLY A 110 5.09 -5.62 -20.90
N THR A 111 5.26 -4.32 -20.68
CA THR A 111 4.38 -3.50 -19.81
C THR A 111 3.91 -2.21 -20.49
N VAL A 112 2.74 -1.69 -20.11
CA VAL A 112 2.23 -0.39 -20.59
C VAL A 112 2.05 0.58 -19.43
N SER A 113 2.24 1.87 -19.71
CA SER A 113 1.91 2.95 -18.80
C SER A 113 0.37 3.09 -18.69
N LYS A 114 -0.18 2.79 -17.52
CA LYS A 114 -1.58 3.06 -17.18
C LYS A 114 -1.67 3.61 -15.76
N ALA A 115 -2.33 4.76 -15.63
CA ALA A 115 -2.39 5.55 -14.39
C ALA A 115 -1.01 5.93 -13.83
N GLY A 116 -0.02 6.15 -14.70
CA GLY A 116 1.32 6.58 -14.32
C GLY A 116 2.29 5.48 -13.88
N PHE A 117 1.89 4.20 -13.99
CA PHE A 117 2.74 3.05 -13.71
C PHE A 117 2.83 2.12 -14.91
N CYS A 118 3.97 1.44 -15.05
CA CYS A 118 4.15 0.35 -15.98
C CYS A 118 3.50 -0.91 -15.41
N GLN A 119 2.40 -1.33 -16.00
CA GLN A 119 1.68 -2.54 -15.62
C GLN A 119 1.65 -3.51 -16.81
N PRO A 120 1.80 -4.82 -16.56
CA PRO A 120 1.53 -5.81 -17.59
C PRO A 120 0.04 -5.78 -17.94
N CYS A 121 -0.30 -6.07 -19.19
CA CYS A 121 -1.71 -6.15 -19.57
C CYS A 121 -2.40 -7.27 -18.79
N GLN A 122 -3.45 -6.91 -18.04
CA GLN A 122 -4.32 -7.89 -17.40
C GLN A 122 -5.10 -8.64 -18.48
N PHE A 123 -5.14 -9.96 -18.35
CA PHE A 123 -5.99 -10.80 -19.20
C PHE A 123 -7.44 -10.30 -19.16
N PRO A 124 -8.18 -10.24 -20.29
CA PRO A 124 -7.88 -10.77 -21.63
C PRO A 124 -7.16 -9.80 -22.60
N PHE A 125 -6.46 -8.79 -22.08
CA PHE A 125 -5.77 -7.79 -22.91
C PHE A 125 -4.28 -8.12 -23.05
N LEU A 126 -3.70 -7.88 -24.23
CA LEU A 126 -2.27 -8.09 -24.48
C LEU A 126 -1.61 -6.80 -25.01
N LEU A 127 -0.28 -6.72 -24.78
CA LEU A 127 0.53 -5.56 -25.09
C LEU A 127 0.74 -5.45 -26.61
N GLN A 128 0.31 -4.35 -27.20
CA GLN A 128 0.60 -3.97 -28.58
C GLN A 128 1.28 -2.58 -28.60
N GLU A 129 1.86 -2.14 -29.72
CA GLU A 129 2.81 -1.00 -29.81
C GLU A 129 2.42 0.26 -28.99
N ASP A 130 1.12 0.56 -28.81
CA ASP A 130 0.65 1.75 -28.08
C ASP A 130 -0.38 1.48 -26.94
N GLY A 131 -0.57 0.24 -26.46
CA GLY A 131 -1.57 -0.04 -25.41
C GLY A 131 -1.93 -1.51 -25.13
N CYS A 132 -2.83 -1.72 -24.16
CA CYS A 132 -3.48 -3.02 -23.91
C CYS A 132 -4.76 -3.14 -24.75
N GLU A 133 -4.75 -3.97 -25.79
CA GLU A 133 -5.93 -4.24 -26.62
C GLU A 133 -6.58 -5.57 -26.25
N LEU A 134 -7.93 -5.61 -26.31
CA LEU A 134 -8.71 -6.82 -26.08
C LEU A 134 -8.42 -7.79 -27.22
N TRP A 135 -7.96 -8.99 -26.91
CA TRP A 135 -7.60 -9.98 -27.93
C TRP A 135 -8.82 -10.34 -28.79
N PRO A 136 -8.80 -10.04 -30.11
CA PRO A 136 -8.81 -11.16 -31.03
C PRO A 136 -7.81 -10.93 -32.18
N PHE A 137 -6.95 -11.92 -32.44
CA PHE A 137 -6.82 -12.64 -33.72
C PHE A 137 -5.41 -13.20 -33.93
N LEU A 138 -5.39 -14.46 -34.32
CA LEU A 138 -4.32 -15.09 -35.09
C LEU A 138 -4.06 -14.33 -36.39
N VAL A 139 -2.78 -14.09 -36.67
CA VAL A 139 -2.27 -13.77 -38.00
C VAL A 139 -2.47 -15.01 -38.88
N VAL A 140 -3.28 -14.90 -39.93
CA VAL A 140 -3.26 -15.85 -41.06
C VAL A 140 -2.69 -15.12 -42.26
N THR A 141 -1.52 -15.56 -42.70
CA THR A 141 -0.95 -15.18 -43.99
C THR A 141 -1.86 -15.68 -45.11
N VAL A 142 -2.33 -14.77 -45.97
CA VAL A 142 -2.87 -15.13 -47.29
C VAL A 142 -2.26 -14.21 -48.34
N GLY A 143 -1.40 -14.80 -49.17
CA GLY A 143 -1.28 -14.53 -50.61
C GLY A 143 -1.12 -13.07 -51.09
N VAL A 144 0.13 -12.71 -51.39
CA VAL A 144 0.62 -11.97 -52.57
C VAL A 144 -0.29 -10.87 -53.13
N THR A 145 -0.01 -9.61 -52.79
CA THR A 145 0.25 -8.50 -53.76
C THR A 145 0.56 -7.19 -53.01
N PHE A 146 1.72 -6.62 -53.29
CA PHE A 146 2.07 -5.25 -52.89
C PHE A 146 1.34 -4.27 -53.83
N VAL A 147 0.44 -3.46 -53.29
CA VAL A 147 -0.01 -2.22 -53.95
C VAL A 147 -0.07 -1.12 -52.89
N MET A 148 0.89 -0.19 -52.93
CA MET A 148 0.82 1.08 -52.22
C MET A 148 -0.17 2.01 -52.93
N VAL A 149 -1.34 2.28 -52.34
CA VAL A 149 -2.09 3.54 -52.56
C VAL A 149 -2.81 3.96 -51.27
N SER A 150 -2.29 5.04 -50.68
CA SER A 150 -2.91 6.08 -49.85
C SER A 150 -3.89 5.71 -48.72
N VAL A 151 -3.29 5.66 -47.53
CA VAL A 151 -3.84 5.69 -46.17
C VAL A 151 -4.72 6.92 -45.92
N ARG A 152 -6.01 6.73 -45.57
CA ARG A 152 -6.74 7.43 -44.46
C ARG A 152 -8.25 7.24 -44.41
N PHE A 153 -8.94 6.71 -45.43
CA PHE A 153 -10.42 6.75 -45.45
C PHE A 153 -11.17 5.42 -45.24
N LEU A 154 -10.50 4.26 -45.19
CA LEU A 154 -11.17 2.94 -45.06
C LEU A 154 -11.21 2.33 -43.64
N LEU A 155 -10.59 2.99 -42.65
CA LEU A 155 -10.52 2.45 -41.28
C LEU A 155 -11.82 2.60 -40.47
N VAL A 156 -12.75 3.46 -40.88
CA VAL A 156 -13.98 3.71 -40.12
C VAL A 156 -15.07 2.66 -40.43
N CYS A 157 -15.18 2.18 -41.67
CA CYS A 157 -16.27 1.26 -42.05
C CYS A 157 -16.00 -0.24 -41.78
N ARG A 158 -14.75 -0.64 -41.48
CA ARG A 158 -14.42 -2.06 -41.22
C ARG A 158 -14.59 -2.48 -39.74
N ARG A 159 -14.80 -1.53 -38.83
CA ARG A 159 -15.05 -1.78 -37.39
C ARG A 159 -16.46 -2.36 -37.11
N SER A 160 -17.51 -1.94 -37.83
CA SER A 160 -18.88 -2.41 -37.50
C SER A 160 -19.18 -3.85 -37.94
N ARG A 161 -18.70 -4.29 -39.11
CA ARG A 161 -18.89 -5.68 -39.57
C ARG A 161 -18.03 -6.70 -38.81
N LYS A 162 -16.89 -6.28 -38.26
CA LYS A 162 -16.05 -7.12 -37.39
C LYS A 162 -16.63 -7.24 -35.98
N ALA A 163 -17.16 -6.16 -35.40
CA ALA A 163 -17.86 -6.19 -34.12
C ALA A 163 -19.06 -7.16 -34.13
N ALA A 164 -19.90 -7.11 -35.17
CA ALA A 164 -21.04 -8.02 -35.31
C ALA A 164 -20.65 -9.51 -35.46
N LYS A 165 -19.46 -9.81 -36.01
CA LYS A 165 -18.95 -11.17 -36.15
C LYS A 165 -18.31 -11.69 -34.85
N VAL A 166 -17.73 -10.79 -34.06
CA VAL A 166 -17.17 -11.08 -32.72
C VAL A 166 -18.29 -11.36 -31.72
N GLU A 167 -19.37 -10.58 -31.76
CA GLU A 167 -20.55 -10.77 -30.90
C GLU A 167 -21.24 -12.12 -31.18
N ALA A 168 -21.34 -12.52 -32.46
CA ALA A 168 -21.85 -13.84 -32.85
C ALA A 168 -20.95 -15.01 -32.38
N THR A 169 -19.63 -14.80 -32.30
CA THR A 169 -18.66 -15.84 -31.88
C THR A 169 -18.61 -15.97 -30.35
N LEU A 170 -18.71 -14.84 -29.63
CA LEU A 170 -18.89 -14.81 -28.17
C LEU A 170 -20.20 -15.47 -27.75
N ASP A 171 -21.28 -15.25 -28.50
CA ASP A 171 -22.56 -15.92 -28.26
C ASP A 171 -22.45 -17.44 -28.53
N THR A 172 -21.57 -17.87 -29.43
CA THR A 172 -21.27 -19.29 -29.69
C THR A 172 -20.41 -19.92 -28.57
N GLY A 173 -19.44 -19.17 -28.01
CA GLY A 173 -18.64 -19.60 -26.85
C GLY A 173 -19.44 -19.67 -25.55
N ARG A 174 -20.37 -18.72 -25.35
CA ARG A 174 -21.34 -18.72 -24.25
C ARG A 174 -22.35 -19.86 -24.38
N ARG A 175 -22.75 -20.23 -25.61
CA ARG A 175 -23.54 -21.44 -25.91
C ARG A 175 -22.77 -22.75 -25.69
N ASN A 176 -21.43 -22.71 -25.64
CA ASN A 176 -20.55 -23.87 -25.41
C ASN A 176 -19.93 -23.92 -23.98
N GLY A 177 -20.29 -23.00 -23.09
CA GLY A 177 -20.02 -23.10 -21.65
C GLY A 177 -18.64 -22.67 -21.14
N PHE A 178 -17.80 -21.98 -21.91
CA PHE A 178 -16.46 -21.55 -21.47
C PHE A 178 -16.47 -20.14 -20.86
N ASN A 179 -15.98 -19.98 -19.62
CA ASN A 179 -15.86 -18.71 -18.90
C ASN A 179 -14.44 -18.57 -18.30
N ALA A 180 -13.68 -17.57 -18.74
CA ALA A 180 -12.28 -17.40 -18.37
C ALA A 180 -12.06 -16.82 -16.96
N ASP A 181 -12.94 -15.93 -16.50
CA ASP A 181 -12.90 -15.41 -15.12
C ASP A 181 -13.22 -16.52 -14.12
N LYS A 182 -14.19 -17.38 -14.50
CA LYS A 182 -14.51 -18.59 -13.75
C LYS A 182 -13.31 -19.56 -13.73
N MET A 183 -12.63 -19.80 -14.85
CA MET A 183 -11.43 -20.65 -14.89
C MET A 183 -10.31 -20.11 -13.98
N TYR A 184 -10.10 -18.79 -13.93
CA TYR A 184 -9.11 -18.17 -13.04
C TYR A 184 -9.48 -18.38 -11.56
N GLN A 185 -10.76 -18.23 -11.20
CA GLN A 185 -11.27 -18.49 -9.85
C GLN A 185 -11.26 -20.00 -9.49
N ASP A 186 -11.69 -20.87 -10.40
CA ASP A 186 -11.71 -22.33 -10.25
C ASP A 186 -10.29 -22.91 -10.05
N LEU A 187 -9.26 -22.23 -10.56
CA LEU A 187 -7.85 -22.59 -10.35
C LEU A 187 -7.29 -22.16 -9.00
N TRP A 188 -7.94 -21.24 -8.27
CA TRP A 188 -7.63 -20.97 -6.86
C TRP A 188 -8.13 -22.10 -5.95
N GLU A 189 -9.20 -22.80 -6.34
CA GLU A 189 -9.83 -23.88 -5.56
C GLU A 189 -9.17 -25.26 -5.72
N GLU A 190 -8.03 -25.36 -6.42
CA GLU A 190 -7.26 -26.60 -6.57
C GLU A 190 -8.08 -27.85 -6.99
N PHE A 191 -9.11 -27.68 -7.81
CA PHE A 191 -9.56 -28.81 -8.62
C PHE A 191 -8.60 -29.00 -9.80
N PRO A 192 -8.37 -30.24 -10.26
CA PRO A 192 -7.56 -30.54 -11.46
C PRO A 192 -8.26 -30.10 -12.76
N GLU A 193 -8.73 -28.85 -12.87
CA GLU A 193 -9.67 -28.42 -13.91
C GLU A 193 -9.05 -27.77 -15.13
N ILE A 194 -7.74 -27.47 -15.15
CA ILE A 194 -7.08 -27.41 -16.46
C ILE A 194 -7.24 -28.76 -17.18
N GLU A 195 -7.32 -29.88 -16.48
CA GLU A 195 -7.60 -31.18 -17.12
C GLU A 195 -9.05 -31.29 -17.62
N ARG A 196 -10.03 -30.65 -16.94
CA ARG A 196 -11.41 -30.53 -17.45
C ARG A 196 -11.51 -29.60 -18.66
N HIS A 197 -10.71 -28.54 -18.70
CA HIS A 197 -10.64 -27.62 -19.82
C HIS A 197 -9.65 -28.05 -20.90
N ARG A 198 -8.78 -29.04 -20.66
CA ARG A 198 -7.75 -29.51 -21.60
C ARG A 198 -8.38 -29.93 -22.91
N SER A 199 -9.44 -30.72 -22.86
CA SER A 199 -10.19 -31.15 -24.04
C SER A 199 -10.87 -29.99 -24.78
N ALA A 200 -11.20 -28.89 -24.09
CA ALA A 200 -11.70 -27.67 -24.74
C ALA A 200 -10.57 -26.83 -25.35
N LEU A 201 -9.43 -26.69 -24.65
CA LEU A 201 -8.24 -25.98 -25.09
C LEU A 201 -7.57 -26.66 -26.31
N GLN A 202 -7.48 -27.99 -26.30
CA GLN A 202 -7.03 -28.80 -27.44
C GLN A 202 -7.97 -28.65 -28.64
N ARG A 203 -9.30 -28.61 -28.42
CA ARG A 203 -10.28 -28.33 -29.49
C ARG A 203 -10.15 -26.92 -30.07
N MET A 204 -9.54 -25.99 -29.35
CA MET A 204 -9.20 -24.64 -29.81
C MET A 204 -7.80 -24.55 -30.44
N GLY A 205 -7.09 -25.67 -30.60
CA GLY A 205 -5.82 -25.75 -31.32
C GLY A 205 -4.56 -25.61 -30.47
N MET A 206 -4.67 -25.60 -29.13
CA MET A 206 -3.49 -25.57 -28.25
C MET A 206 -2.84 -26.95 -28.12
N THR A 207 -1.52 -26.98 -28.16
CA THR A 207 -0.70 -28.16 -27.87
C THR A 207 -0.62 -28.42 -26.36
N ASP A 208 -0.34 -29.66 -25.97
CA ASP A 208 -0.18 -30.01 -24.55
C ASP A 208 0.97 -29.24 -23.88
N THR A 209 2.03 -28.93 -24.62
CA THR A 209 3.16 -28.12 -24.14
C THR A 209 2.73 -26.68 -23.84
N GLU A 210 1.90 -26.08 -24.69
CA GLU A 210 1.36 -24.73 -24.47
C GLU A 210 0.40 -24.70 -23.27
N ILE A 211 -0.43 -25.73 -23.12
CA ILE A 211 -1.33 -25.86 -21.96
C ILE A 211 -0.50 -25.99 -20.68
N GLN A 212 0.51 -26.86 -20.65
CA GLN A 212 1.39 -27.01 -19.49
C GLN A 212 2.13 -25.72 -19.13
N LYS A 213 2.65 -25.00 -20.13
CA LYS A 213 3.30 -23.71 -19.89
C LYS A 213 2.33 -22.70 -19.26
N GLN A 214 1.12 -22.59 -19.80
CA GLN A 214 0.11 -21.69 -19.22
C GLN A 214 -0.28 -22.07 -17.79
N VAL A 215 -0.42 -23.36 -17.47
CA VAL A 215 -0.65 -23.82 -16.09
C VAL A 215 0.45 -23.30 -15.17
N GLN A 216 1.71 -23.45 -15.58
CA GLN A 216 2.85 -23.05 -14.76
C GLN A 216 2.89 -21.53 -14.58
N ASP A 217 2.72 -20.75 -15.65
CA ASP A 217 2.67 -19.29 -15.58
C ASP A 217 1.55 -18.80 -14.65
N MET A 218 0.40 -19.48 -14.65
CA MET A 218 -0.71 -19.17 -13.74
C MET A 218 -0.39 -19.52 -12.28
N LYS A 219 0.20 -20.69 -12.03
CA LYS A 219 0.62 -21.10 -10.68
C LYS A 219 1.69 -20.16 -10.11
N ALA A 220 2.62 -19.71 -10.95
CA ALA A 220 3.62 -18.70 -10.57
C ALA A 220 2.94 -17.40 -10.11
N ARG A 221 2.02 -16.86 -10.91
CA ARG A 221 1.26 -15.64 -10.57
C ARG A 221 0.42 -15.79 -9.31
N GLN A 222 -0.24 -16.94 -9.14
CA GLN A 222 -0.99 -17.22 -7.91
C GLN A 222 -0.08 -17.21 -6.70
N SER A 223 1.08 -17.87 -6.78
CA SER A 223 2.07 -17.88 -5.69
C SER A 223 2.62 -16.48 -5.38
N GLU A 224 2.89 -15.65 -6.40
CA GLU A 224 3.34 -14.26 -6.23
C GLU A 224 2.30 -13.36 -5.56
N THR A 225 1.03 -13.60 -5.86
CA THR A 225 -0.10 -12.82 -5.35
C THR A 225 -0.80 -13.46 -4.15
N ALA A 226 -0.27 -14.58 -3.65
CA ALA A 226 -0.82 -15.30 -2.51
C ALA A 226 -0.52 -14.58 -1.18
N GLY A 227 -1.53 -14.49 -0.33
CA GLY A 227 -1.45 -14.02 1.04
C GLY A 227 -1.96 -15.08 2.01
N VAL A 228 -1.61 -14.92 3.28
CA VAL A 228 -2.00 -15.81 4.37
C VAL A 228 -3.26 -15.32 5.07
N SER A 229 -4.19 -16.22 5.37
CA SER A 229 -5.38 -15.88 6.13
C SER A 229 -5.01 -15.49 7.58
N PRO A 230 -5.68 -14.49 8.17
CA PRO A 230 -5.55 -14.21 9.60
C PRO A 230 -5.97 -15.41 10.47
N ARG A 231 -6.89 -16.25 9.97
CA ARG A 231 -7.34 -17.47 10.66
C ARG A 231 -6.20 -18.48 10.87
N TYR A 232 -5.31 -18.63 9.90
CA TYR A 232 -4.13 -19.50 10.04
C TYR A 232 -3.14 -18.92 11.04
N LEU A 233 -2.88 -17.62 10.98
CA LEU A 233 -2.03 -16.94 11.96
C LEU A 233 -2.53 -17.14 13.39
N LEU A 234 -3.84 -17.20 13.60
CA LEU A 234 -4.46 -17.39 14.91
C LEU A 234 -4.68 -18.85 15.29
N SER A 235 -4.30 -19.80 14.44
CA SER A 235 -4.62 -21.21 14.63
C SER A 235 -3.70 -21.89 15.65
N ASP A 236 -4.27 -22.81 16.44
CA ASP A 236 -3.50 -23.67 17.33
C ASP A 236 -2.48 -24.55 16.58
N SER A 237 -2.77 -24.89 15.32
CA SER A 237 -1.86 -25.67 14.49
C SER A 237 -0.60 -24.89 14.14
N PHE A 238 -0.72 -23.62 13.76
CA PHE A 238 0.44 -22.76 13.51
C PHE A 238 1.23 -22.49 14.80
N ALA A 239 0.54 -22.19 15.91
CA ALA A 239 1.17 -21.98 17.21
C ALA A 239 1.92 -23.23 17.70
N SER A 240 1.33 -24.40 17.55
CA SER A 240 1.97 -25.67 17.90
C SER A 240 3.18 -25.96 17.02
N LEU A 241 3.08 -25.71 15.71
CA LEU A 241 4.21 -25.87 14.78
C LEU A 241 5.38 -24.95 15.17
N ALA A 242 5.09 -23.67 15.42
CA ALA A 242 6.08 -22.69 15.86
C ALA A 242 6.76 -23.12 17.17
N SER A 243 5.97 -23.52 18.18
CA SER A 243 6.51 -23.91 19.48
C SER A 243 7.34 -25.19 19.41
N GLN A 244 6.85 -26.23 18.72
CA GLN A 244 7.53 -27.52 18.60
C GLN A 244 8.86 -27.40 17.86
N ARG A 245 8.90 -26.67 16.75
CA ARG A 245 10.15 -26.52 15.97
C ARG A 245 11.16 -25.61 16.65
N SER A 246 10.70 -24.52 17.29
CA SER A 246 11.61 -23.58 17.98
C SER A 246 12.03 -24.04 19.37
N GLY A 247 11.31 -24.99 19.98
CA GLY A 247 11.49 -25.40 21.37
C GLY A 247 11.09 -24.32 22.40
N LYS A 248 10.38 -23.27 21.97
CA LYS A 248 9.96 -22.14 22.82
C LYS A 248 8.45 -22.08 22.93
N ALA A 249 7.93 -21.73 24.11
CA ALA A 249 6.49 -21.60 24.32
C ALA A 249 5.88 -20.41 23.54
N ASP A 250 6.64 -19.32 23.43
CA ASP A 250 6.25 -18.12 22.69
C ASP A 250 7.47 -17.60 21.88
N PRO A 251 7.75 -18.21 20.72
CA PRO A 251 8.86 -17.78 19.88
C PRO A 251 8.58 -16.42 19.22
N ASP A 252 9.63 -15.66 18.94
CA ASP A 252 9.52 -14.59 17.96
C ASP A 252 9.81 -15.11 16.54
N PHE A 253 9.65 -14.27 15.53
CA PHE A 253 9.83 -14.69 14.14
C PHE A 253 11.30 -14.84 13.73
N ASN A 254 12.27 -14.35 14.53
CA ASN A 254 13.67 -14.73 14.34
C ASN A 254 13.91 -16.15 14.85
N ASP A 255 13.34 -16.51 16.00
CA ASP A 255 13.38 -17.88 16.52
C ASP A 255 12.75 -18.86 15.50
N MET A 256 11.59 -18.50 14.95
CA MET A 256 10.92 -19.33 13.94
C MET A 256 11.69 -19.38 12.63
N LYS A 257 12.36 -18.30 12.21
CA LYS A 257 13.22 -18.30 11.02
C LYS A 257 14.27 -19.40 11.09
N ASP A 258 14.97 -19.47 12.22
CA ASP A 258 16.02 -20.46 12.44
C ASP A 258 15.41 -21.87 12.46
N ALA A 259 14.32 -22.05 13.19
CA ALA A 259 13.64 -23.33 13.33
C ALA A 259 12.98 -23.86 12.04
N PHE A 260 12.56 -22.97 11.14
CA PHE A 260 11.81 -23.32 9.93
C PHE A 260 12.71 -23.48 8.70
N TRP A 261 13.78 -22.69 8.58
CA TRP A 261 14.64 -22.73 7.39
C TRP A 261 16.13 -22.94 7.66
N LEU A 262 16.65 -22.53 8.83
CA LEU A 262 18.07 -22.74 9.17
C LEU A 262 18.23 -23.98 10.07
N CYS A 263 17.64 -25.09 9.63
CA CYS A 263 17.66 -26.37 10.33
C CYS A 263 17.89 -27.52 9.33
N ASP A 264 18.02 -28.75 9.85
CA ASP A 264 18.32 -29.94 9.03
C ASP A 264 17.13 -30.41 8.16
N ASP A 265 15.90 -30.00 8.48
CA ASP A 265 14.67 -30.33 7.73
C ASP A 265 13.84 -29.06 7.41
N PRO A 266 14.30 -28.16 6.53
CA PRO A 266 13.61 -26.91 6.21
C PRO A 266 12.19 -27.10 5.66
N LEU A 267 11.25 -26.29 6.14
CA LEU A 267 9.88 -26.27 5.64
C LEU A 267 9.83 -25.88 4.16
N GLY A 268 9.10 -26.66 3.37
CA GLY A 268 8.90 -26.41 1.94
C GLY A 268 10.08 -26.80 1.05
N GLN A 269 11.16 -27.39 1.58
CA GLN A 269 12.32 -27.81 0.77
C GLN A 269 11.94 -28.82 -0.32
N ASP A 270 11.11 -29.80 0.03
CA ASP A 270 10.69 -30.88 -0.87
C ASP A 270 9.61 -30.46 -1.89
N VAL A 271 9.17 -29.21 -1.84
CA VAL A 271 8.14 -28.68 -2.72
C VAL A 271 8.78 -27.77 -3.75
N ASN A 272 8.60 -28.09 -5.04
CA ASN A 272 9.03 -27.21 -6.11
C ASN A 272 8.25 -25.90 -6.06
N CYS A 273 8.97 -24.78 -6.02
CA CYS A 273 8.37 -23.46 -5.98
C CYS A 273 7.58 -23.20 -7.27
N PRO A 274 6.29 -22.80 -7.18
CA PRO A 274 5.51 -22.49 -8.38
C PRO A 274 6.08 -21.33 -9.21
N ARG A 275 6.87 -20.44 -8.60
CA ARG A 275 7.43 -19.24 -9.22
C ARG A 275 8.60 -19.53 -10.15
N ASP A 276 9.46 -20.49 -9.79
CA ASP A 276 10.71 -20.76 -10.52
C ASP A 276 10.96 -22.26 -10.82
N GLY A 277 10.07 -23.14 -10.38
CA GLY A 277 10.16 -24.59 -10.61
C GLY A 277 11.25 -25.32 -9.84
N ARG A 278 12.05 -24.63 -9.01
CA ARG A 278 13.15 -25.23 -8.24
C ARG A 278 12.67 -25.69 -6.85
N PRO A 279 13.32 -26.69 -6.23
CA PRO A 279 13.03 -27.09 -4.85
C PRO A 279 13.11 -25.91 -3.87
N GLY A 280 12.33 -25.96 -2.78
CA GLY A 280 12.22 -24.87 -1.81
C GLY A 280 11.21 -23.81 -2.20
N CYS A 281 9.98 -23.92 -1.70
CA CYS A 281 8.90 -22.95 -1.92
C CYS A 281 8.72 -21.94 -0.77
N ALA A 282 7.94 -20.88 -1.01
CA ALA A 282 7.54 -19.98 0.07
C ALA A 282 6.58 -20.70 1.04
N LEU A 283 6.52 -20.27 2.30
CA LEU A 283 5.66 -20.93 3.29
C LEU A 283 4.17 -20.86 2.91
N VAL A 284 3.76 -19.78 2.23
CA VAL A 284 2.42 -19.65 1.65
C VAL A 284 2.10 -20.75 0.63
N ASP A 285 3.11 -21.29 -0.06
CA ASP A 285 2.93 -22.40 -1.01
C ASP A 285 2.90 -23.77 -0.32
N TRP A 286 3.46 -23.87 0.89
CA TRP A 286 3.54 -25.10 1.70
C TRP A 286 2.34 -25.29 2.64
N MET A 287 1.82 -24.22 3.25
CA MET A 287 0.74 -24.23 4.25
C MET A 287 -0.62 -24.73 3.70
N PRO A 288 -1.63 -25.09 4.51
CA PRO A 288 -2.91 -25.58 3.99
C PRO A 288 -3.60 -24.61 3.00
N ARG A 289 -4.22 -25.14 1.94
CA ARG A 289 -4.83 -24.35 0.84
C ARG A 289 -5.93 -23.39 1.27
N LEU A 290 -6.81 -23.84 2.17
CA LEU A 290 -7.93 -23.05 2.72
C LEU A 290 -7.48 -21.80 3.50
N GLU A 291 -6.17 -21.65 3.69
CA GLU A 291 -5.54 -20.53 4.39
C GLU A 291 -4.84 -19.56 3.45
N ARG A 292 -4.92 -19.79 2.13
CA ARG A 292 -4.26 -19.01 1.10
C ARG A 292 -5.33 -18.31 0.26
N GLY A 293 -5.04 -17.10 -0.17
CA GLY A 293 -5.91 -16.35 -1.06
C GLY A 293 -5.17 -15.18 -1.68
N GLN A 294 -5.82 -14.45 -2.57
CA GLN A 294 -5.21 -13.26 -3.16
C GLN A 294 -4.98 -12.19 -2.08
N GLN A 295 -3.78 -11.62 -2.03
CA GLN A 295 -3.41 -10.58 -1.07
C GLN A 295 -4.41 -9.41 -1.09
N THR A 296 -4.88 -9.00 0.08
CA THR A 296 -5.75 -7.84 0.29
C THR A 296 -5.17 -6.80 1.22
N HIS A 297 -4.24 -7.18 2.10
CA HIS A 297 -3.59 -6.25 3.03
C HIS A 297 -2.08 -6.50 3.09
N PHE A 298 -1.30 -5.43 3.02
CA PHE A 298 0.13 -5.47 3.28
C PHE A 298 0.36 -5.33 4.78
N ILE A 299 1.08 -6.27 5.40
CA ILE A 299 1.40 -6.19 6.82
C ILE A 299 2.78 -5.56 6.97
N SER A 300 2.83 -4.39 7.61
CA SER A 300 4.07 -3.80 8.12
C SER A 300 4.24 -4.16 9.59
N TRP A 301 5.36 -4.81 9.91
CA TRP A 301 5.62 -5.42 11.21
C TRP A 301 7.11 -5.77 11.36
N THR A 302 7.52 -6.30 12.51
CA THR A 302 8.92 -6.70 12.76
C THR A 302 9.03 -8.13 13.27
N TRP A 303 10.09 -8.81 12.84
CA TRP A 303 10.37 -10.20 13.22
C TRP A 303 10.75 -10.35 14.70
N ARG A 304 11.00 -9.24 15.41
CA ARG A 304 11.25 -9.21 16.86
C ARG A 304 9.98 -9.49 17.68
N TYR A 305 8.79 -9.38 17.08
CA TYR A 305 7.56 -9.62 17.80
C TYR A 305 7.38 -11.09 18.14
N LYS A 306 6.85 -11.33 19.34
CA LYS A 306 6.45 -12.65 19.80
C LYS A 306 5.18 -13.10 19.09
N LEU A 307 5.02 -14.41 18.93
CA LEU A 307 3.84 -14.97 18.30
C LEU A 307 2.55 -14.55 19.05
N SER A 308 2.59 -14.53 20.38
CA SER A 308 1.47 -14.07 21.21
C SER A 308 1.06 -12.61 20.93
N GLN A 309 2.03 -11.73 20.64
CA GLN A 309 1.76 -10.33 20.30
C GLN A 309 1.06 -10.23 18.94
N ILE A 310 1.56 -10.96 17.93
CA ILE A 310 0.91 -11.03 16.61
C ILE A 310 -0.50 -11.61 16.72
N HIS A 311 -0.68 -12.71 17.47
CA HIS A 311 -2.01 -13.29 17.69
C HIS A 311 -2.96 -12.26 18.30
N SER A 312 -2.54 -11.58 19.36
CA SER A 312 -3.38 -10.60 20.03
C SER A 312 -3.78 -9.44 19.11
N ALA A 313 -2.84 -8.89 18.34
CA ALA A 313 -3.10 -7.79 17.41
C ALA A 313 -3.99 -8.22 16.23
N VAL A 314 -3.71 -9.37 15.62
CA VAL A 314 -4.50 -9.88 14.49
C VAL A 314 -5.92 -10.27 14.92
N ALA A 315 -6.12 -10.73 16.16
CA ALA A 315 -7.45 -10.98 16.71
C ALA A 315 -8.26 -9.69 16.86
N VAL A 316 -7.63 -8.57 17.22
CA VAL A 316 -8.29 -7.25 17.21
C VAL A 316 -8.74 -6.90 15.79
N PHE A 317 -7.82 -6.99 14.82
CA PHE A 317 -8.14 -6.70 13.42
C PHE A 317 -9.33 -7.52 12.90
N GLN A 318 -9.36 -8.82 13.19
CA GLN A 318 -10.46 -9.68 12.79
C GLN A 318 -11.79 -9.31 13.47
N SER A 319 -11.75 -8.80 14.71
CA SER A 319 -12.98 -8.38 15.41
C SER A 319 -13.60 -7.10 14.84
N GLU A 320 -12.80 -6.29 14.14
CA GLU A 320 -13.21 -5.00 13.56
C GLU A 320 -13.48 -5.08 12.04
N SER A 321 -12.98 -6.11 11.37
CA SER A 321 -13.12 -6.30 9.92
C SER A 321 -14.21 -7.32 9.57
N THR A 322 -15.04 -6.98 8.58
CA THR A 322 -16.12 -7.86 8.08
C THR A 322 -15.75 -8.58 6.77
N SER A 323 -14.57 -8.33 6.21
CA SER A 323 -14.11 -8.90 4.93
C SER A 323 -13.10 -10.01 5.11
N ASP A 324 -13.13 -11.03 4.24
CA ASP A 324 -12.08 -12.03 4.15
C ASP A 324 -10.74 -11.36 3.78
N ALA A 325 -9.83 -11.30 4.75
CA ALA A 325 -8.51 -10.71 4.58
C ALA A 325 -7.46 -11.79 4.29
N PHE A 326 -6.46 -11.41 3.49
CA PHE A 326 -5.31 -12.23 3.15
C PHE A 326 -4.08 -11.33 3.16
N PHE A 327 -3.15 -11.67 4.02
CA PHE A 327 -2.04 -10.82 4.36
C PHE A 327 -0.84 -11.12 3.47
N TYR A 328 -0.33 -10.08 2.80
CA TYR A 328 1.08 -10.06 2.45
C TYR A 328 1.87 -9.86 3.74
N MET A 329 2.43 -10.94 4.26
CA MET A 329 3.31 -10.92 5.42
C MET A 329 4.62 -11.57 5.00
N CYS A 330 5.70 -10.80 5.01
CA CYS A 330 6.98 -11.17 4.39
C CYS A 330 7.52 -12.55 4.83
N PHE A 331 7.29 -12.95 6.08
CA PHE A 331 7.65 -14.27 6.60
C PHE A 331 7.00 -15.43 5.83
N PHE A 332 5.73 -15.27 5.42
CA PHE A 332 4.97 -16.31 4.72
C PHE A 332 5.15 -16.26 3.20
N VAL A 333 5.11 -15.05 2.65
CA VAL A 333 4.97 -14.83 1.20
C VAL A 333 6.32 -14.79 0.49
N ASN A 334 7.35 -14.25 1.12
CA ASN A 334 8.66 -14.24 0.49
C ASN A 334 9.25 -15.64 0.52
N ASN A 335 9.91 -16.04 -0.57
CA ASN A 335 10.57 -17.34 -0.62
C ASN A 335 11.88 -17.27 0.18
N GLN A 336 11.81 -17.73 1.44
CA GLN A 336 12.93 -17.70 2.36
C GLN A 336 14.09 -18.61 1.92
N HIS A 337 13.85 -19.64 1.10
CA HIS A 337 14.93 -20.44 0.52
C HIS A 337 15.82 -19.59 -0.40
N ARG A 338 15.22 -18.70 -1.20
CA ARG A 338 15.98 -17.80 -2.08
C ARG A 338 16.67 -16.68 -1.32
N ILE A 339 16.00 -16.14 -0.31
CA ILE A 339 16.49 -14.97 0.45
C ILE A 339 17.53 -15.36 1.49
N LEU A 340 17.32 -16.44 2.25
CA LEU A 340 18.16 -16.81 3.39
C LEU A 340 19.19 -17.88 3.05
N LEU A 341 18.81 -18.91 2.27
CA LEU A 341 19.67 -20.09 2.03
C LEU A 341 20.55 -19.95 0.79
N GLU A 342 20.01 -19.39 -0.29
CA GLU A 342 20.75 -19.27 -1.55
C GLU A 342 21.63 -18.03 -1.65
N ALA A 343 21.49 -17.06 -0.72
CA ALA A 343 22.26 -15.81 -0.65
C ALA A 343 22.58 -15.20 -2.03
N SER A 344 21.64 -15.30 -2.98
CA SER A 344 21.83 -14.69 -4.28
C SER A 344 21.70 -13.19 -4.08
N GLY A 345 22.76 -12.44 -4.39
CA GLY A 345 22.88 -10.98 -4.24
C GLY A 345 21.80 -10.14 -4.96
N VAL A 346 20.82 -10.79 -5.58
CA VAL A 346 19.60 -10.21 -6.16
C VAL A 346 18.61 -9.79 -5.07
N GLY A 347 18.69 -10.39 -3.87
CA GLY A 347 17.74 -10.18 -2.79
C GLY A 347 17.64 -8.74 -2.30
N SER A 348 18.75 -8.06 -2.00
CA SER A 348 18.65 -6.69 -1.46
C SER A 348 18.39 -5.64 -2.53
N GLU A 349 18.91 -5.80 -3.75
CA GLU A 349 18.73 -4.83 -4.85
C GLU A 349 17.29 -4.72 -5.33
N GLU A 350 16.52 -5.82 -5.29
CA GLU A 350 15.15 -5.88 -5.79
C GLU A 350 14.08 -5.78 -4.69
N LEU A 351 14.44 -5.95 -3.41
CA LEU A 351 13.49 -5.98 -2.29
C LEU A 351 12.63 -4.72 -2.18
N GLU A 352 13.15 -3.54 -2.52
CA GLU A 352 12.37 -2.29 -2.54
C GLU A 352 11.39 -2.26 -3.70
N ASN A 353 11.80 -2.65 -4.90
CA ASN A 353 10.91 -2.72 -6.06
C ASN A 353 9.81 -3.77 -5.84
N ILE A 354 10.17 -4.90 -5.24
CA ILE A 354 9.24 -5.96 -4.82
C ILE A 354 8.29 -5.40 -3.76
N PHE A 355 8.81 -4.68 -2.76
CA PHE A 355 8.02 -4.06 -1.72
C PHE A 355 7.05 -3.02 -2.28
N GLU A 356 7.53 -2.01 -3.00
CA GLU A 356 6.69 -0.95 -3.59
C GLU A 356 5.64 -1.56 -4.53
N SER A 357 6.03 -2.55 -5.35
CA SER A 357 5.10 -3.27 -6.22
C SER A 357 4.04 -4.05 -5.44
N ASN A 358 4.42 -4.74 -4.36
CA ASN A 358 3.48 -5.48 -3.52
C ASN A 358 2.53 -4.53 -2.78
N LEU A 359 3.07 -3.47 -2.17
CA LEU A 359 2.28 -2.47 -1.46
C LEU A 359 1.31 -1.76 -2.40
N THR A 360 1.77 -1.36 -3.60
CA THR A 360 0.93 -0.74 -4.65
C THR A 360 -0.15 -1.71 -5.14
N ARG A 361 0.21 -2.97 -5.39
CA ARG A 361 -0.73 -3.99 -5.87
C ARG A 361 -1.84 -4.26 -4.86
N VAL A 362 -1.49 -4.27 -3.57
CA VAL A 362 -2.44 -4.55 -2.49
C VAL A 362 -3.30 -3.31 -2.18
N GLY A 363 -2.70 -2.12 -2.16
CA GLY A 363 -3.42 -0.85 -2.01
C GLY A 363 -3.96 -0.56 -0.62
N GLN A 364 -3.67 -1.40 0.38
CA GLN A 364 -3.99 -1.20 1.79
C GLN A 364 -2.87 -1.74 2.68
N MET A 365 -2.55 -1.04 3.76
CA MET A 365 -1.53 -1.45 4.72
C MET A 365 -2.10 -1.58 6.13
N VAL A 366 -1.70 -2.63 6.84
CA VAL A 366 -1.93 -2.80 8.27
C VAL A 366 -0.57 -2.78 8.97
N ALA A 367 -0.38 -1.81 9.86
CA ALA A 367 0.83 -1.63 10.65
C ALA A 367 0.63 -2.17 12.06
N ILE A 368 1.48 -3.10 12.49
CA ILE A 368 1.37 -3.73 13.81
C ILE A 368 2.36 -3.09 14.79
N LEU A 369 1.84 -2.46 15.84
CA LEU A 369 2.62 -1.96 16.96
C LEU A 369 2.60 -2.97 18.11
N ASP A 370 3.74 -3.26 18.72
CA ASP A 370 3.83 -4.08 19.94
C ASP A 370 3.22 -3.38 21.16
N THR A 371 3.38 -2.06 21.25
CA THR A 371 2.91 -1.22 22.34
C THR A 371 2.67 0.21 21.84
N TRP A 372 2.00 1.05 22.62
CA TRP A 372 1.94 2.49 22.35
C TRP A 372 3.12 3.25 22.99
N ASP A 373 3.73 2.70 24.04
CA ASP A 373 4.83 3.33 24.80
C ASP A 373 6.19 2.87 24.26
N GLN A 374 6.84 3.72 23.47
CA GLN A 374 8.11 3.47 22.77
C GLN A 374 8.09 2.17 21.94
N PRO A 375 7.20 2.06 20.93
CA PRO A 375 7.07 0.85 20.14
C PRO A 375 8.37 0.47 19.43
N THR A 376 8.71 -0.82 19.45
CA THR A 376 9.80 -1.37 18.64
C THR A 376 9.54 -1.10 17.16
N TYR A 377 8.28 -1.00 16.74
CA TYR A 377 7.90 -0.61 15.37
C TYR A 377 8.63 0.64 14.88
N LEU A 378 8.78 1.68 15.72
CA LEU A 378 9.39 2.95 15.30
C LEU A 378 10.92 2.93 15.32
N THR A 379 11.54 1.88 15.86
CA THR A 379 13.00 1.73 15.92
C THR A 379 13.54 0.87 14.80
N ARG A 380 12.70 0.43 13.85
CA ARG A 380 13.09 -0.45 12.74
C ARG A 380 13.06 0.32 11.43
N ILE A 381 14.16 0.29 10.69
CA ILE A 381 14.28 1.14 9.49
C ILE A 381 13.30 0.73 8.40
N TRP A 382 13.04 -0.58 8.25
CA TRP A 382 12.08 -1.08 7.28
C TRP A 382 10.66 -0.61 7.57
N THR A 383 10.15 -0.74 8.79
CA THR A 383 8.78 -0.30 9.14
C THR A 383 8.61 1.22 8.98
N VAL A 384 9.63 2.01 9.33
CA VAL A 384 9.63 3.47 9.12
C VAL A 384 9.62 3.81 7.62
N TYR A 385 10.44 3.11 6.82
CA TYR A 385 10.48 3.30 5.37
C TYR A 385 9.17 2.85 4.69
N GLU A 386 8.60 1.72 5.12
CA GLU A 386 7.33 1.20 4.62
C GLU A 386 6.19 2.20 4.87
N GLN A 387 6.16 2.79 6.07
CA GLN A 387 5.20 3.85 6.40
C GLN A 387 5.37 5.09 5.51
N PHE A 388 6.61 5.51 5.30
CA PHE A 388 6.91 6.63 4.42
C PHE A 388 6.43 6.38 2.97
N VAL A 389 6.72 5.19 2.43
CA VAL A 389 6.30 4.80 1.09
C VAL A 389 4.79 4.69 0.99
N ALA A 390 4.11 4.07 1.96
CA ALA A 390 2.66 3.98 1.98
C ALA A 390 2.01 5.36 1.89
N THR A 391 2.52 6.33 2.64
CA THR A 391 1.98 7.70 2.61
C THR A 391 2.34 8.44 1.32
N LYS A 392 3.56 8.26 0.78
CA LYS A 392 3.93 8.77 -0.56
C LYS A 392 2.97 8.27 -1.65
N LEU A 393 2.50 7.03 -1.54
CA LEU A 393 1.58 6.39 -2.48
C LEU A 393 0.09 6.65 -2.15
N ASN A 394 -0.21 7.44 -1.12
CA ASN A 394 -1.57 7.64 -0.59
C ASN A 394 -2.30 6.34 -0.26
N ILE A 395 -1.56 5.32 0.19
CA ILE A 395 -2.10 4.04 0.61
C ILE A 395 -2.60 4.16 2.05
N PRO A 396 -3.86 3.81 2.33
CA PRO A 396 -4.41 3.87 3.68
C PRO A 396 -3.66 2.91 4.60
N VAL A 397 -3.38 3.39 5.82
CA VAL A 397 -2.69 2.62 6.86
C VAL A 397 -3.59 2.47 8.08
N THR A 398 -3.87 1.22 8.42
CA THR A 398 -4.59 0.84 9.64
C THR A 398 -3.58 0.40 10.68
N PHE A 399 -3.52 1.07 11.83
CA PHE A 399 -2.67 0.66 12.93
C PHE A 399 -3.42 -0.27 13.88
N ILE A 400 -2.79 -1.40 14.21
CA ILE A 400 -3.29 -2.37 15.19
C ILE A 400 -2.22 -2.69 16.22
N MET A 401 -2.63 -3.12 17.42
CA MET A 401 -1.72 -3.51 18.49
C MET A 401 -2.35 -4.61 19.36
N PRO A 402 -1.56 -5.34 20.18
CA PRO A 402 -2.09 -6.29 21.14
C PRO A 402 -3.18 -5.68 22.03
N ARG A 403 -4.18 -6.47 22.41
CA ARG A 403 -5.34 -5.99 23.21
C ARG A 403 -4.90 -5.27 24.50
N ALA A 404 -3.94 -5.84 25.23
CA ALA A 404 -3.42 -5.22 26.45
C ALA A 404 -2.75 -3.84 26.19
N ALA A 405 -2.10 -3.68 25.04
CA ALA A 405 -1.54 -2.40 24.64
C ALA A 405 -2.65 -1.40 24.26
N MET A 406 -3.69 -1.85 23.55
CA MET A 406 -4.87 -1.01 23.26
C MET A 406 -5.56 -0.54 24.53
N ASP A 407 -5.83 -1.45 25.46
CA ASP A 407 -6.49 -1.15 26.73
C ASP A 407 -5.64 -0.13 27.53
N SER A 408 -4.32 -0.34 27.58
CA SER A 408 -3.41 0.62 28.23
C SER A 408 -3.35 1.97 27.53
N ALA A 409 -3.46 2.02 26.19
CA ALA A 409 -3.51 3.27 25.44
C ALA A 409 -4.82 4.01 25.73
N GLN A 410 -5.95 3.31 25.74
CA GLN A 410 -7.25 3.86 26.12
C GLN A 410 -7.22 4.44 27.54
N ASP A 411 -6.60 3.74 28.49
CA ASP A 411 -6.42 4.23 29.87
C ASP A 411 -5.61 5.53 29.93
N GLN A 412 -4.64 5.74 29.02
CA GLN A 412 -3.96 7.04 28.92
C GLN A 412 -4.88 8.11 28.35
N MET A 413 -5.66 7.82 27.31
CA MET A 413 -6.62 8.78 26.74
C MET A 413 -7.61 9.28 27.80
N LEU A 414 -8.00 8.42 28.74
CA LEU A 414 -8.92 8.77 29.84
C LEU A 414 -8.31 9.70 30.90
N ARG A 415 -7.00 9.92 30.89
CA ARG A 415 -6.33 10.89 31.76
C ARG A 415 -6.40 12.32 31.24
N GLY A 416 -7.08 12.55 30.11
CA GLY A 416 -7.22 13.87 29.51
C GLY A 416 -5.95 14.32 28.80
N GLU A 417 -5.69 15.64 28.82
CA GLU A 417 -4.63 16.28 28.04
C GLU A 417 -3.24 15.67 28.30
N ASP A 418 -2.87 15.43 29.56
CA ASP A 418 -1.56 14.86 29.90
C ASP A 418 -1.36 13.45 29.34
N GLY A 419 -2.41 12.63 29.32
CA GLY A 419 -2.36 11.27 28.78
C GLY A 419 -2.31 11.25 27.25
N ILE A 420 -3.08 12.13 26.60
CA ILE A 420 -3.03 12.32 25.13
C ILE A 420 -1.65 12.85 24.71
N ARG A 421 -1.07 13.79 25.47
CA ARG A 421 0.29 14.29 25.23
C ARG A 421 1.31 13.16 25.29
N ARG A 422 1.27 12.32 26.33
CA ARG A 422 2.20 11.18 26.48
C ARG A 422 2.08 10.17 25.33
N LEU A 423 0.84 9.83 24.93
CA LEU A 423 0.59 8.97 23.77
C LEU A 423 1.21 9.55 22.51
N THR A 424 0.96 10.84 22.27
CA THR A 424 1.46 11.56 21.10
C THR A 424 2.97 11.63 21.09
N GLU A 425 3.60 12.01 22.20
CA GLU A 425 5.06 12.04 22.34
C GLU A 425 5.70 10.68 22.01
N SER A 426 5.12 9.60 22.56
CA SER A 426 5.63 8.25 22.36
C SER A 426 5.51 7.77 20.90
N LEU A 427 4.31 7.85 20.34
CA LEU A 427 3.99 7.33 19.00
C LEU A 427 4.53 8.22 17.87
N SER A 428 4.97 9.43 18.19
CA SER A 428 5.52 10.40 17.23
C SER A 428 7.06 10.51 17.34
N ASN A 429 7.67 9.72 18.23
CA ASN A 429 9.12 9.64 18.40
C ASN A 429 9.77 8.73 17.33
N VAL A 430 9.92 9.28 16.12
CA VAL A 430 10.50 8.58 14.97
C VAL A 430 11.92 9.08 14.70
N ASP A 431 12.85 8.14 14.56
CA ASP A 431 14.23 8.41 14.17
C ASP A 431 14.74 7.36 13.17
N SER A 432 14.53 7.63 11.88
CA SER A 432 15.00 6.79 10.77
C SER A 432 16.52 6.73 10.63
N GLU A 433 17.27 7.70 11.16
CA GLU A 433 18.73 7.70 11.06
C GLU A 433 19.35 6.65 12.00
N HIS A 434 18.80 6.55 13.22
CA HIS A 434 19.22 5.59 14.24
C HIS A 434 18.42 4.29 14.25
N ALA A 435 17.32 4.19 13.49
CA ALA A 435 16.56 2.95 13.34
C ALA A 435 17.41 1.81 12.75
N GLU A 436 17.11 0.56 13.11
CA GLU A 436 17.98 -0.58 12.80
C GLU A 436 17.28 -1.62 11.89
N ALA A 437 18.06 -2.38 11.12
CA ALA A 437 17.65 -3.66 10.56
C ALA A 437 18.50 -4.80 11.17
N TRP A 438 18.03 -6.04 11.04
CA TRP A 438 18.80 -7.19 11.50
C TRP A 438 19.98 -7.46 10.55
N LYS A 439 19.70 -7.45 9.24
CA LYS A 439 20.72 -7.54 8.19
C LYS A 439 21.32 -6.16 7.93
N LYS A 440 22.62 -6.01 8.18
CA LYS A 440 23.30 -4.71 8.15
C LYS A 440 23.47 -4.17 6.73
N GLU A 441 23.57 -5.04 5.75
CA GLU A 441 23.57 -4.65 4.33
C GLU A 441 22.25 -3.99 3.93
N ASP A 442 21.13 -4.59 4.34
CA ASP A 442 19.79 -4.06 4.06
C ASP A 442 19.57 -2.74 4.82
N GLU A 443 20.05 -2.64 6.07
CA GLU A 443 20.01 -1.39 6.84
C GLU A 443 20.76 -0.26 6.11
N ALA A 444 21.99 -0.53 5.67
CA ALA A 444 22.82 0.44 4.97
C ALA A 444 22.18 0.87 3.65
N LYS A 445 21.52 -0.07 2.94
CA LYS A 445 20.83 0.20 1.68
C LYS A 445 19.65 1.15 1.86
N VAL A 446 18.71 0.83 2.77
CA VAL A 446 17.53 1.67 3.02
C VAL A 446 17.95 3.04 3.53
N LYS A 447 18.93 3.11 4.44
CA LYS A 447 19.49 4.38 4.92
C LYS A 447 20.18 5.17 3.81
N GLY A 448 20.89 4.50 2.90
CA GLY A 448 21.47 5.11 1.71
C GLY A 448 20.41 5.75 0.83
N LEU A 449 19.34 5.04 0.51
CA LEU A 449 18.24 5.55 -0.30
C LEU A 449 17.55 6.74 0.34
N ILE A 450 17.26 6.68 1.64
CA ILE A 450 16.68 7.81 2.36
C ILE A 450 17.61 9.01 2.27
N ARG A 451 18.91 8.82 2.49
CA ARG A 451 19.92 9.88 2.40
C ARG A 451 20.02 10.49 1.00
N ASP A 452 19.97 9.65 -0.03
CA ASP A 452 20.18 10.04 -1.42
C ASP A 452 18.92 10.63 -2.09
N THR A 453 17.74 10.47 -1.47
CA THR A 453 16.46 10.94 -2.03
C THR A 453 15.88 12.12 -1.24
N VAL A 454 15.20 11.86 -0.13
CA VAL A 454 14.39 12.85 0.61
C VAL A 454 15.01 13.31 1.92
N GLY A 455 16.01 12.57 2.43
CA GLY A 455 16.66 12.80 3.72
C GLY A 455 15.88 12.29 4.93
N PHE A 456 16.60 11.92 5.99
CA PHE A 456 16.03 11.35 7.22
C PHE A 456 15.03 12.29 7.91
N GLN A 457 15.31 13.60 7.93
CA GLN A 457 14.41 14.58 8.54
C GLN A 457 13.04 14.62 7.86
N HIS A 458 13.00 14.46 6.54
CA HIS A 458 11.75 14.45 5.79
C HIS A 458 10.94 13.19 6.10
N VAL A 459 11.58 12.01 6.07
CA VAL A 459 10.97 10.73 6.47
C VAL A 459 10.42 10.81 7.89
N ASN A 460 11.22 11.28 8.85
CA ASN A 460 10.81 11.41 10.26
C ASN A 460 9.61 12.33 10.41
N SER A 461 9.63 13.49 9.77
CA SER A 461 8.53 14.47 9.85
C SER A 461 7.23 13.91 9.27
N HIS A 462 7.33 13.16 8.18
CA HIS A 462 6.17 12.58 7.52
C HIS A 462 5.54 11.45 8.32
N VAL A 463 6.35 10.49 8.78
CA VAL A 463 5.88 9.38 9.63
C VAL A 463 5.32 9.92 10.94
N ARG A 464 5.95 10.93 11.53
CA ARG A 464 5.43 11.66 12.71
C ARG A 464 4.03 12.22 12.45
N GLN A 465 3.83 12.89 11.31
CA GLN A 465 2.54 13.48 10.96
C GLN A 465 1.46 12.40 10.84
N VAL A 466 1.75 11.28 10.18
CA VAL A 466 0.80 10.16 10.04
C VAL A 466 0.41 9.60 11.42
N MET A 467 1.38 9.37 12.29
CA MET A 467 1.11 8.88 13.65
C MET A 467 0.24 9.84 14.45
N VAL A 468 0.52 11.15 14.39
CA VAL A 468 -0.30 12.17 15.06
C VAL A 468 -1.72 12.20 14.50
N GLN A 469 -1.89 12.17 13.17
CA GLN A 469 -3.22 12.18 12.55
C GLN A 469 -4.04 10.95 12.93
N TRP A 470 -3.40 9.77 13.00
CA TRP A 470 -4.06 8.56 13.45
C TRP A 470 -4.52 8.67 14.91
N ILE A 471 -3.65 9.14 15.83
CA ILE A 471 -4.01 9.34 17.25
C ILE A 471 -5.20 10.30 17.36
N LEU A 472 -5.20 11.41 16.61
CA LEU A 472 -6.30 12.36 16.59
C LEU A 472 -7.61 11.70 16.16
N ALA A 473 -7.58 10.86 15.12
CA ALA A 473 -8.75 10.13 14.65
C ALA A 473 -9.30 9.17 15.73
N VAL A 474 -8.41 8.41 16.39
CA VAL A 474 -8.80 7.47 17.46
C VAL A 474 -9.37 8.21 18.67
N VAL A 475 -8.73 9.28 19.12
CA VAL A 475 -9.21 10.09 20.25
C VAL A 475 -10.57 10.70 19.94
N LYS A 476 -10.75 11.24 18.72
CA LYS A 476 -12.02 11.80 18.28
C LYS A 476 -13.13 10.75 18.30
N GLN A 477 -12.90 9.58 17.71
CA GLN A 477 -13.87 8.49 17.70
C GLN A 477 -14.26 8.06 19.12
N GLN A 478 -13.28 7.90 20.02
CA GLN A 478 -13.53 7.51 21.42
C GLN A 478 -14.36 8.55 22.19
N LEU A 479 -14.14 9.83 21.93
CA LEU A 479 -14.93 10.91 22.52
C LEU A 479 -16.37 10.90 21.98
N GLU A 480 -16.55 10.74 20.66
CA GLU A 480 -17.85 10.65 20.01
C GLU A 480 -18.70 9.48 20.56
N GLU A 481 -18.13 8.27 20.64
CA GLU A 481 -18.79 7.09 21.21
C GLU A 481 -19.18 7.27 22.69
N ARG A 482 -18.44 8.08 23.44
CA ARG A 482 -18.76 8.40 24.85
C ARG A 482 -19.86 9.44 24.95
N ILE A 483 -19.85 10.44 24.08
CA ILE A 483 -20.92 11.44 24.00
C ILE A 483 -22.24 10.75 23.69
N GLU A 484 -22.25 9.83 22.72
CA GLU A 484 -23.45 9.04 22.37
C GLU A 484 -23.95 8.21 23.56
N ARG A 485 -23.07 7.46 24.24
CA ARG A 485 -23.44 6.70 25.44
C ARG A 485 -23.99 7.59 26.55
N ALA A 486 -23.38 8.76 26.78
CA ALA A 486 -23.87 9.71 27.78
C ALA A 486 -25.26 10.27 27.41
N GLN A 487 -25.51 10.52 26.13
CA GLN A 487 -26.82 10.96 25.64
C GLN A 487 -27.90 9.88 25.84
N GLU A 488 -27.59 8.61 25.64
CA GLU A 488 -28.52 7.50 25.90
C GLU A 488 -28.88 7.41 27.39
N VAL A 489 -27.91 7.54 28.30
CA VAL A 489 -28.17 7.57 29.75
C VAL A 489 -29.09 8.74 30.11
N VAL A 490 -28.87 9.93 29.53
CA VAL A 490 -29.73 11.09 29.75
C VAL A 490 -31.16 10.83 29.25
N LYS A 491 -31.34 10.19 28.09
CA LYS A 491 -32.65 9.80 27.57
C LYS A 491 -33.37 8.81 28.51
N GLU A 492 -32.66 7.81 29.03
CA GLU A 492 -33.23 6.84 29.99
C GLU A 492 -33.67 7.49 31.30
N VAL A 493 -32.84 8.38 31.87
CA VAL A 493 -33.17 9.13 33.10
C VAL A 493 -34.38 10.05 32.88
N THR A 494 -34.47 10.69 31.72
CA THR A 494 -35.61 11.57 31.38
C THR A 494 -36.91 10.77 31.20
N ARG A 495 -36.82 9.56 30.62
CA ARG A 495 -37.96 8.64 30.47
C ARG A 495 -38.45 8.07 31.81
N THR A 496 -37.55 7.79 32.76
CA THR A 496 -37.94 7.33 34.11
C THR A 496 -38.58 8.44 34.95
N LYS A 497 -38.09 9.69 34.85
CA LYS A 497 -38.72 10.84 35.52
C LYS A 497 -40.14 11.12 35.02
N SER A 498 -40.36 11.07 33.69
CA SER A 498 -41.71 11.26 33.12
C SER A 498 -42.69 10.11 33.43
N GLY A 499 -42.19 8.89 33.69
CA GLY A 499 -42.99 7.77 34.20
C GLY A 499 -43.35 7.91 35.69
N SER A 500 -42.43 8.43 36.50
CA SER A 500 -42.64 8.70 37.94
C SER A 500 -43.64 9.83 38.20
N GLU A 501 -43.62 10.91 37.40
CA GLU A 501 -44.60 12.00 37.52
C GLU A 501 -46.02 11.56 37.13
N ARG A 502 -46.15 10.59 36.20
CA ARG A 502 -47.44 10.06 35.78
C ARG A 502 -48.11 9.14 36.83
N PHE A 503 -47.32 8.53 37.73
CA PHE A 503 -47.83 7.78 38.89
C PHE A 503 -48.08 8.67 40.13
N GLY A 504 -47.48 9.86 40.20
CA GLY A 504 -47.66 10.80 41.32
C GLY A 504 -48.94 11.66 41.28
N MET A 505 -49.59 11.81 40.11
CA MET A 505 -50.86 12.56 39.97
C MET A 505 -52.13 11.70 40.11
N GLY A 506 -51.99 10.39 40.41
CA GLY A 506 -53.13 9.48 40.62
C GLY A 506 -53.53 9.23 42.08
N ALA A 507 -52.87 9.88 43.05
CA ALA A 507 -53.11 9.66 44.48
C ALA A 507 -53.19 10.98 45.25
N ARG A 508 -54.18 11.81 44.94
CA ARG A 508 -54.77 12.77 45.90
C ARG A 508 -56.29 12.71 45.74
N MET A 509 -56.94 12.21 46.79
CA MET A 509 -58.40 12.23 47.03
C MET A 509 -58.97 13.64 46.98
#